data_AF-A0A916CXV6-F1
#
_entry.id   AF-A0A916CXV6-F1
#
_cell.length_a   1.000
_cell.length_b   1.000
_cell.length_c   1.000
_cell.angle_alpha   90.00
_cell.angle_beta   90.00
_cell.angle_gamma   90.00
#
_symmetry.space_group_name_H-M   'P 1'
#
loop_
_entity.id
_entity.type
_entity.pdbx_description
1 polymer ?
#
loop_
_entity_poly.entity_id
_entity_poly.type
_entity_poly.pdbx_seq_one_letter_code
_entity_poly.pdbx_strand_id
1 'polypeptide(L)'
;MKQKISEDFLHFIWKYRLFKSNKLLTADKQLLEIISCGLQNTDSGPDFFNARIKLDNTIWAGNIEIHVCSSDWNLHNHSKDEAYNNVVLHVVYEHNEDIILKNGTKIPTLELKNLIQPILLKKYHALLQSKKWIPCSGQIAAIPSLYTQNWLSRLAIERLENKINNVFGLVKKLNNDWNEAFYVSLAKYFGMKVNAEPFEILALSLPQKIISKHKNNLLQIEALLFGQAGLLESSESTNEYQHTLKKEYLHLKKKYHLHSLPPGIWKFARIRPNSFPTLKLAQFAVLCHTHSLLFSKIIEEENASQLQKLFNVSTSEFWKKHYTFEKQSERNTGSLGVSSVQIIFINTVIPFLFAYGRYKNNKSIEEKALTWLEEINPEKNSIIIKWETEGIKLESAADTQALIQLKNEYCNYFKCINCGIGLELLK
;
A
#
# COMPACT_ATOMS: atom_id res chain seq x y z
N MET A 1 30.25 5.02 21.86
CA MET A 1 30.03 4.08 20.73
C MET A 1 30.41 4.80 19.45
N LYS A 2 31.30 4.24 18.62
CA LYS A 2 31.55 4.78 17.26
C LYS A 2 30.22 4.75 16.50
N GLN A 3 29.80 5.88 15.95
CA GLN A 3 28.59 5.97 15.14
C GLN A 3 28.83 5.17 13.84
N LYS A 4 28.00 4.15 13.58
CA LYS A 4 28.16 3.26 12.43
C LYS A 4 27.57 3.93 11.19
N ILE A 5 28.39 4.09 10.14
CA ILE A 5 27.99 4.54 8.81
C ILE A 5 27.61 3.32 7.97
N SER A 6 26.57 3.45 7.15
CA SER A 6 26.17 2.44 6.16
C SER A 6 26.44 2.95 4.74
N GLU A 7 26.62 2.02 3.80
CA GLU A 7 26.76 2.34 2.37
C GLU A 7 25.52 3.06 1.83
N ASP A 8 24.30 2.62 2.21
CA ASP A 8 23.05 3.32 1.86
C ASP A 8 23.08 4.82 2.20
N PHE A 9 23.69 5.17 3.33
CA PHE A 9 23.85 6.58 3.72
C PHE A 9 24.86 7.28 2.82
N LEU A 10 25.96 6.64 2.45
CA LEU A 10 26.95 7.21 1.52
C LEU A 10 26.39 7.36 0.10
N HIS A 11 25.59 6.40 -0.37
CA HIS A 11 24.83 6.51 -1.61
C HIS A 11 23.91 7.73 -1.58
N PHE A 12 23.21 7.95 -0.46
CA PHE A 12 22.37 9.11 -0.25
C PHE A 12 23.18 10.42 -0.29
N ILE A 13 24.30 10.49 0.44
CA ILE A 13 25.21 11.64 0.45
C ILE A 13 25.73 11.95 -0.96
N TRP A 14 26.14 10.91 -1.71
CA TRP A 14 26.65 11.03 -3.06
C TRP A 14 25.59 11.54 -4.04
N LYS A 15 24.43 10.87 -4.08
CA LYS A 15 23.31 11.16 -4.98
C LYS A 15 22.81 12.59 -4.85
N TYR A 16 22.71 13.10 -3.63
CA TYR A 16 22.21 14.46 -3.36
C TYR A 16 23.33 15.50 -3.15
N ARG A 17 24.59 15.12 -3.36
CA ARG A 17 25.78 15.99 -3.17
C ARG A 17 25.81 16.67 -1.80
N LEU A 18 25.46 15.95 -0.74
CA LEU A 18 25.37 16.47 0.63
C LEU A 18 26.73 16.47 1.35
N PHE A 19 27.75 16.99 0.67
CA PHE A 19 29.12 17.11 1.16
C PHE A 19 29.76 18.36 0.57
N LYS A 20 30.83 18.86 1.19
CA LYS A 20 31.57 20.01 0.68
C LYS A 20 32.21 19.67 -0.66
N SER A 21 31.75 20.29 -1.74
CA SER A 21 32.19 20.01 -3.12
C SER A 21 33.21 21.02 -3.69
N ASN A 22 33.58 22.04 -2.90
CA ASN A 22 34.55 23.05 -3.36
C ASN A 22 35.97 22.47 -3.33
N LYS A 23 36.63 22.41 -4.50
CA LYS A 23 38.02 21.94 -4.66
C LYS A 23 38.23 20.54 -4.04
N LEU A 24 37.47 19.56 -4.50
CA LEU A 24 37.65 18.18 -4.07
C LEU A 24 39.04 17.68 -4.49
N LEU A 25 39.65 16.89 -3.64
CA LEU A 25 40.91 16.22 -3.90
C LEU A 25 40.73 14.71 -3.72
N THR A 26 41.37 13.92 -4.57
CA THR A 26 41.50 12.48 -4.34
C THR A 26 42.46 12.19 -3.17
N ALA A 27 42.50 10.95 -2.71
CA ALA A 27 43.50 10.48 -1.74
C ALA A 27 44.94 10.83 -2.17
N ASP A 28 45.21 10.78 -3.49
CA ASP A 28 46.50 11.13 -4.11
C ASP A 28 46.66 12.63 -4.43
N LYS A 29 45.78 13.48 -3.89
CA LYS A 29 45.82 14.95 -4.06
C LYS A 29 45.60 15.46 -5.49
N GLN A 30 45.01 14.65 -6.36
CA GLN A 30 44.58 15.12 -7.69
C GLN A 30 43.32 15.97 -7.57
N LEU A 31 43.21 17.01 -8.41
CA LEU A 31 42.02 17.86 -8.41
C LEU A 31 40.83 17.10 -9.01
N LEU A 32 39.75 16.96 -8.24
CA LEU A 32 38.53 16.29 -8.63
C LEU A 32 37.39 17.30 -8.81
N GLU A 33 36.71 17.24 -9.95
CA GLU A 33 35.45 17.94 -10.19
C GLU A 33 34.36 16.93 -10.59
N ILE A 34 33.22 16.98 -9.91
CA ILE A 34 32.10 16.07 -10.19
C ILE A 34 31.14 16.76 -11.16
N ILE A 35 31.25 16.43 -12.44
CA ILE A 35 30.36 16.94 -13.49
C ILE A 35 28.98 16.28 -13.33
N SER A 36 28.93 14.95 -13.21
CA SER A 36 27.71 14.15 -12.99
C SER A 36 27.99 13.02 -11.99
N CYS A 37 27.10 12.84 -11.00
CA CYS A 37 27.19 11.75 -10.03
C CYS A 37 26.82 10.38 -10.62
N GLY A 38 26.26 10.35 -11.83
CA GLY A 38 25.70 9.14 -12.44
C GLY A 38 24.28 8.83 -11.98
N LEU A 39 23.75 7.71 -12.46
CA LEU A 39 22.45 7.15 -12.08
C LEU A 39 22.69 6.01 -11.11
N GLN A 40 22.05 6.07 -9.93
CA GLN A 40 22.16 5.01 -8.94
C GLN A 40 21.64 3.70 -9.52
N ASN A 41 22.45 2.65 -9.39
CA ASN A 41 22.13 1.29 -9.70
C ASN A 41 21.54 0.61 -8.46
N THR A 42 20.51 -0.22 -8.64
CA THR A 42 19.93 -1.05 -7.58
C THR A 42 20.02 -2.54 -7.90
N ASP A 43 20.61 -2.87 -9.05
CA ASP A 43 20.86 -4.22 -9.52
C ASP A 43 22.34 -4.58 -9.37
N SER A 44 22.76 -5.73 -9.91
CA SER A 44 24.16 -6.16 -9.88
C SER A 44 25.10 -5.17 -10.57
N GLY A 45 26.34 -5.07 -10.07
CA GLY A 45 27.39 -4.21 -10.62
C GLY A 45 27.64 -2.95 -9.79
N PRO A 46 28.37 -1.96 -10.33
CA PRO A 46 28.74 -0.75 -9.61
C PRO A 46 27.54 0.07 -9.13
N ASP A 47 27.72 0.80 -8.03
CA ASP A 47 26.65 1.55 -7.36
C ASP A 47 26.03 2.68 -8.20
N PHE A 48 26.81 3.33 -9.06
CA PHE A 48 26.31 4.38 -9.96
C PHE A 48 26.87 4.24 -11.37
N PHE A 49 25.99 4.25 -12.37
CA PHE A 49 26.33 4.19 -13.78
C PHE A 49 26.45 5.57 -14.43
N ASN A 50 27.30 5.67 -15.45
CA ASN A 50 27.38 6.84 -16.35
C ASN A 50 27.68 8.17 -15.62
N ALA A 51 28.51 8.11 -14.58
CA ALA A 51 29.07 9.29 -13.96
C ALA A 51 30.07 9.99 -14.89
N ARG A 52 30.26 11.29 -14.66
CA ARG A 52 31.27 12.09 -15.35
C ARG A 52 32.05 12.89 -14.33
N ILE A 53 33.35 12.70 -14.30
CA ILE A 53 34.26 13.39 -13.39
C ILE A 53 35.39 14.02 -14.20
N LYS A 54 36.00 15.07 -13.67
CA LYS A 54 37.24 15.62 -14.20
C LYS A 54 38.33 15.43 -13.16
N LEU A 55 39.41 14.77 -13.57
CA LEU A 55 40.63 14.60 -12.79
C LEU A 55 41.70 15.46 -13.45
N ASP A 56 42.13 16.49 -12.72
CA ASP A 56 42.99 17.57 -13.22
C ASP A 56 42.43 18.18 -14.52
N ASN A 57 42.98 17.82 -15.68
CA ASN A 57 42.56 18.33 -16.99
C ASN A 57 41.77 17.32 -17.84
N THR A 58 41.58 16.09 -17.35
CA THR A 58 40.98 14.99 -18.12
C THR A 58 39.58 14.66 -17.62
N ILE A 59 38.61 14.60 -18.53
CA ILE A 59 37.25 14.17 -18.23
C ILE A 59 37.14 12.66 -18.42
N TRP A 60 36.68 11.97 -17.39
CA TRP A 60 36.40 10.54 -17.38
C TRP A 60 34.90 10.30 -17.34
N ALA A 61 34.44 9.33 -18.14
CA ALA A 61 33.08 8.83 -18.12
C ALA A 61 33.10 7.34 -17.74
N GLY A 62 32.33 6.97 -16.73
CA GLY A 62 32.31 5.60 -16.23
C GLY A 62 31.46 5.47 -14.97
N ASN A 63 31.76 4.45 -14.18
CA ASN A 63 30.96 4.09 -13.02
C ASN A 63 31.59 4.57 -11.72
N ILE A 64 30.79 4.61 -10.67
CA ILE A 64 31.24 4.94 -9.32
C ILE A 64 30.84 3.81 -8.41
N GLU A 65 31.78 3.43 -7.55
CA GLU A 65 31.58 2.45 -6.50
C GLU A 65 31.73 3.13 -5.15
N ILE A 66 30.90 2.74 -4.18
CA ILE A 66 30.85 3.38 -2.86
C ILE A 66 30.96 2.34 -1.76
N HIS A 67 31.90 2.56 -0.84
CA HIS A 67 32.09 1.68 0.31
C HIS A 67 32.27 2.46 1.62
N VAL A 68 32.16 1.80 2.77
CA VAL A 68 32.53 2.42 4.04
C VAL A 68 34.04 2.60 4.12
N CYS A 69 34.81 1.54 3.87
CA CYS A 69 36.27 1.57 3.81
C CYS A 69 36.74 1.25 2.39
N SER A 70 37.88 1.80 1.97
CA SER A 70 38.42 1.41 0.65
C SER A 70 38.78 -0.08 0.57
N SER A 71 39.18 -0.71 1.67
CA SER A 71 39.43 -2.15 1.72
C SER A 71 38.22 -3.05 1.41
N ASP A 72 37.00 -2.53 1.52
CA ASP A 72 35.78 -3.30 1.26
C ASP A 72 35.67 -3.72 -0.22
N TRP A 73 36.35 -3.01 -1.13
CA TRP A 73 36.52 -3.41 -2.52
C TRP A 73 37.07 -4.84 -2.67
N ASN A 74 38.11 -5.16 -1.90
CA ASN A 74 38.75 -6.47 -1.94
C ASN A 74 37.92 -7.52 -1.18
N LEU A 75 37.24 -7.12 -0.11
CA LEU A 75 36.31 -8.00 0.63
C LEU A 75 35.15 -8.47 -0.26
N HIS A 76 34.63 -7.58 -1.11
CA HIS A 76 33.57 -7.89 -2.06
C HIS A 76 34.06 -8.60 -3.33
N ASN A 77 35.37 -8.85 -3.47
CA ASN A 77 36.00 -9.49 -4.63
C ASN A 77 35.77 -8.73 -5.96
N HIS A 78 35.51 -7.42 -5.91
CA HIS A 78 35.27 -6.60 -7.12
C HIS A 78 36.46 -6.63 -8.08
N SER A 79 37.68 -6.78 -7.57
CA SER A 79 38.89 -6.97 -8.37
C SER A 79 38.82 -8.18 -9.32
N LYS A 80 37.95 -9.16 -9.06
CA LYS A 80 37.77 -10.35 -9.90
C LYS A 80 36.65 -10.21 -10.93
N ASP A 81 35.76 -9.24 -10.75
CA ASP A 81 34.56 -9.05 -11.57
C ASP A 81 34.79 -7.96 -12.62
N GLU A 82 34.58 -8.31 -13.89
CA GLU A 82 34.79 -7.40 -15.02
C GLU A 82 33.80 -6.24 -15.05
N ALA A 83 32.65 -6.36 -14.38
CA ALA A 83 31.65 -5.29 -14.28
C ALA A 83 32.22 -4.02 -13.60
N TYR A 84 33.27 -4.17 -12.80
CA TYR A 84 33.90 -3.09 -12.03
C TYR A 84 35.10 -2.44 -12.74
N ASN A 85 35.53 -2.97 -13.89
CA ASN A 85 36.67 -2.43 -14.64
C ASN A 85 36.45 -0.99 -15.15
N ASN A 86 35.19 -0.57 -15.30
CA ASN A 86 34.81 0.77 -15.76
C ASN A 86 34.55 1.75 -14.59
N VAL A 87 34.91 1.39 -13.35
CA VAL A 87 34.83 2.32 -12.21
C VAL A 87 35.92 3.39 -12.36
N VAL A 88 35.50 4.65 -12.45
CA VAL A 88 36.38 5.81 -12.63
C VAL A 88 36.64 6.57 -11.33
N LEU A 89 35.85 6.30 -10.28
CA LEU A 89 36.03 6.85 -8.95
C LEU A 89 35.53 5.86 -7.91
N HIS A 90 36.34 5.62 -6.88
CA HIS A 90 35.92 4.94 -5.66
C HIS A 90 35.61 5.99 -4.61
N VAL A 91 34.38 6.02 -4.10
CA VAL A 91 33.96 6.97 -3.06
C VAL A 91 33.87 6.21 -1.76
N VAL A 92 34.57 6.66 -0.73
CA VAL A 92 34.62 5.95 0.55
C VAL A 92 34.29 6.86 1.70
N TYR A 93 33.76 6.32 2.80
CA TYR A 93 33.75 7.08 4.03
C TYR A 93 35.18 7.28 4.52
N GLU A 94 35.96 6.21 4.66
CA GLU A 94 37.34 6.22 5.16
C GLU A 94 38.29 5.54 4.17
N HIS A 95 39.39 6.22 3.81
CA HIS A 95 40.43 5.64 2.94
C HIS A 95 41.49 4.93 3.78
N ASN A 96 41.63 3.62 3.64
CA ASN A 96 42.59 2.81 4.42
C ASN A 96 43.58 2.00 3.56
N GLU A 97 43.29 1.76 2.29
CA GLU A 97 44.20 1.14 1.33
C GLU A 97 43.95 1.62 -0.11
N ASP A 98 44.97 1.51 -0.94
CA ASP A 98 44.88 1.83 -2.36
C ASP A 98 44.33 0.64 -3.16
N ILE A 99 43.38 0.91 -4.06
CA ILE A 99 42.78 -0.11 -4.91
C ILE A 99 43.40 -0.09 -6.31
N ILE A 100 43.91 -1.24 -6.74
CA ILE A 100 44.56 -1.44 -8.04
C ILE A 100 43.76 -2.47 -8.82
N LEU A 101 43.27 -2.08 -10.00
CA LEU A 101 42.57 -2.96 -10.93
C LEU A 101 43.52 -4.00 -11.53
N LYS A 102 42.95 -5.07 -12.14
CA LYS A 102 43.73 -6.13 -12.81
C LYS A 102 44.71 -5.61 -13.88
N ASN A 103 44.38 -4.49 -14.54
CA ASN A 103 45.23 -3.86 -15.54
C ASN A 103 46.36 -2.99 -14.94
N GLY A 104 46.53 -2.98 -13.62
CA GLY A 104 47.53 -2.18 -12.91
C GLY A 104 47.12 -0.73 -12.64
N THR A 105 45.92 -0.31 -13.08
CA THR A 105 45.43 1.05 -12.85
C THR A 105 44.99 1.22 -11.41
N LYS A 106 45.53 2.22 -10.72
CA LYS A 106 45.03 2.64 -9.41
C LYS A 106 43.72 3.41 -9.58
N ILE A 107 42.68 3.04 -8.83
CA ILE A 107 41.40 3.74 -8.89
C ILE A 107 41.49 5.05 -8.09
N PRO A 108 41.20 6.21 -8.70
CA PRO A 108 41.10 7.47 -7.97
C PRO A 108 40.07 7.33 -6.84
N THR A 109 40.47 7.67 -5.60
CA THR A 109 39.61 7.50 -4.42
C THR A 109 39.27 8.85 -3.79
N LEU A 110 37.99 9.08 -3.50
CA LEU A 110 37.49 10.25 -2.77
C LEU A 110 37.04 9.84 -1.36
N GLU A 111 37.65 10.42 -0.33
CA GLU A 111 37.26 10.22 1.08
C GLU A 111 36.22 11.26 1.52
N LEU A 112 35.07 10.79 2.03
CA LEU A 112 33.96 11.65 2.46
C LEU A 112 33.97 12.02 3.95
N LYS A 113 34.73 11.32 4.82
CA LYS A 113 34.72 11.48 6.29
C LYS A 113 34.74 12.94 6.76
N ASN A 114 35.60 13.75 6.14
CA ASN A 114 35.81 15.16 6.50
C ASN A 114 35.04 16.15 5.62
N LEU A 115 34.34 15.65 4.59
CA LEU A 115 33.54 16.45 3.65
C LEU A 115 32.06 16.52 4.06
N ILE A 116 31.58 15.53 4.80
CA ILE A 116 30.22 15.50 5.35
C ILE A 116 30.14 16.41 6.58
N GLN A 117 29.14 17.28 6.64
CA GLN A 117 28.97 18.16 7.80
C GLN A 117 28.57 17.36 9.06
N PRO A 118 29.18 17.59 10.23
CA PRO A 118 28.84 16.87 11.46
C PRO A 118 27.37 16.99 11.87
N ILE A 119 26.73 18.13 11.56
CA ILE A 119 25.31 18.34 11.83
C ILE A 119 24.41 17.39 11.03
N LEU A 120 24.78 17.05 9.79
CA LEU A 120 24.04 16.12 8.95
C LEU A 120 24.09 14.70 9.53
N LEU A 121 25.28 14.24 9.92
CA LEU A 121 25.44 12.95 10.61
C LEU A 121 24.61 12.90 11.89
N LYS A 122 24.62 13.97 12.68
CA LYS A 122 23.81 14.07 13.90
C LYS A 122 22.31 13.98 13.59
N LYS A 123 21.81 14.69 12.57
CA LYS A 123 20.40 14.62 12.13
C LYS A 123 20.03 13.20 11.69
N TYR A 124 20.86 12.58 10.84
CA TYR A 124 20.64 11.22 10.35
C TYR A 124 20.55 10.20 11.49
N HIS A 125 21.52 10.21 12.41
CA HIS A 125 21.50 9.30 13.56
C HIS A 125 20.32 9.58 14.50
N ALA A 126 19.91 10.84 14.68
CA ALA A 126 18.74 11.17 15.47
C ALA A 126 17.44 10.58 14.89
N LEU A 127 17.31 10.54 13.56
CA LEU A 127 16.17 9.88 12.90
C LEU A 127 16.21 8.36 13.14
N LEU A 128 17.35 7.71 12.91
CA LEU A 128 17.49 6.26 13.08
C LEU A 128 17.31 5.78 14.53
N GLN A 129 17.69 6.61 15.50
CA GLN A 129 17.61 6.27 16.93
C GLN A 129 16.32 6.76 17.60
N SER A 130 15.43 7.39 16.81
CA SER A 130 14.19 7.94 17.33
C SER A 130 13.30 6.85 17.91
N LYS A 131 12.85 7.04 19.14
CA LYS A 131 11.86 6.17 19.81
C LYS A 131 10.43 6.71 19.68
N LYS A 132 10.25 7.77 18.89
CA LYS A 132 8.93 8.38 18.66
C LYS A 132 8.09 7.51 17.72
N TRP A 133 6.80 7.83 17.61
CA TRP A 133 5.89 7.08 16.75
C TRP A 133 6.29 7.13 15.27
N ILE A 134 6.85 8.26 14.81
CA ILE A 134 7.55 8.39 13.53
C ILE A 134 8.93 9.04 13.78
N PRO A 135 9.96 8.71 12.97
CA PRO A 135 11.31 9.24 13.18
C PRO A 135 11.39 10.76 13.20
N CYS A 136 10.67 11.43 12.28
CA CYS A 136 10.68 12.88 12.09
C CYS A 136 9.68 13.64 12.99
N SER A 137 9.10 13.00 13.99
CA SER A 137 8.10 13.63 14.87
C SER A 137 8.66 14.88 15.56
N GLY A 138 7.89 15.96 15.53
CA GLY A 138 8.28 17.31 15.99
C GLY A 138 9.19 18.09 15.02
N GLN A 139 9.56 17.51 13.87
CA GLN A 139 10.33 18.19 12.82
C GLN A 139 9.51 18.38 11.54
N ILE A 140 8.50 17.53 11.31
CA ILE A 140 7.70 17.52 10.08
C ILE A 140 6.98 18.85 9.80
N ALA A 141 6.52 19.54 10.85
CA ALA A 141 5.83 20.82 10.73
C ALA A 141 6.72 21.97 10.21
N ALA A 142 8.05 21.81 10.28
CA ALA A 142 9.00 22.79 9.75
C ALA A 142 9.24 22.65 8.24
N ILE A 143 8.77 21.55 7.62
CA ILE A 143 8.96 21.30 6.20
C ILE A 143 7.87 22.06 5.42
N PRO A 144 8.23 22.81 4.35
CA PRO A 144 7.24 23.48 3.53
C PRO A 144 6.21 22.49 2.99
N SER A 145 4.92 22.86 3.06
CA SER A 145 3.79 21.96 2.75
C SER A 145 3.89 21.33 1.36
N LEU A 146 4.43 22.06 0.38
CA LEU A 146 4.63 21.60 -0.99
C LEU A 146 5.46 20.29 -1.06
N TYR A 147 6.53 20.17 -0.28
CA TYR A 147 7.36 18.96 -0.28
C TYR A 147 6.62 17.77 0.34
N THR A 148 5.90 18.02 1.42
CA THR A 148 5.05 17.01 2.07
C THR A 148 3.96 16.54 1.11
N GLN A 149 3.22 17.47 0.49
CA GLN A 149 2.15 17.16 -0.47
C GLN A 149 2.67 16.36 -1.67
N ASN A 150 3.76 16.80 -2.31
CA ASN A 150 4.37 16.08 -3.43
C ASN A 150 4.77 14.65 -3.06
N TRP A 151 5.30 14.46 -1.84
CA TRP A 151 5.65 13.13 -1.36
C TRP A 151 4.40 12.28 -1.08
N LEU A 152 3.35 12.87 -0.50
CA LEU A 152 2.09 12.17 -0.26
C LEU A 152 1.41 11.76 -1.58
N SER A 153 1.39 12.60 -2.61
CA SER A 153 0.84 12.24 -3.92
C SER A 153 1.55 11.01 -4.49
N ARG A 154 2.89 10.96 -4.42
CA ARG A 154 3.65 9.76 -4.84
C ARG A 154 3.27 8.52 -4.04
N LEU A 155 3.13 8.64 -2.72
CA LEU A 155 2.79 7.50 -1.86
C LEU A 155 1.34 7.03 -2.02
N ALA A 156 0.41 7.93 -2.36
CA ALA A 156 -0.95 7.56 -2.72
C ALA A 156 -0.95 6.65 -3.95
N ILE A 157 -0.18 7.00 -4.99
CA ILE A 157 -0.01 6.19 -6.19
C ILE A 157 0.69 4.86 -5.87
N GLU A 158 1.81 4.87 -5.15
CA GLU A 158 2.53 3.65 -4.75
C GLU A 158 1.60 2.67 -4.02
N ARG A 159 0.76 3.18 -3.11
CA ARG A 159 -0.22 2.36 -2.41
C ARG A 159 -1.31 1.83 -3.33
N LEU A 160 -1.80 2.66 -4.25
CA LEU A 160 -2.81 2.25 -5.22
C LEU A 160 -2.27 1.18 -6.16
N GLU A 161 -1.02 1.27 -6.60
CA GLU A 161 -0.34 0.25 -7.41
C GLU A 161 -0.30 -1.11 -6.70
N ASN A 162 0.02 -1.12 -5.40
CA ASN A 162 -0.04 -2.35 -4.59
C ASN A 162 -1.45 -2.95 -4.58
N LYS A 163 -2.51 -2.13 -4.51
CA LYS A 163 -3.89 -2.62 -4.57
C LYS A 163 -4.26 -3.13 -5.96
N ILE A 164 -3.84 -2.44 -7.01
CA ILE A 164 -4.05 -2.84 -8.41
C ILE A 164 -3.41 -4.20 -8.68
N ASN A 165 -2.20 -4.43 -8.17
CA ASN A 165 -1.53 -5.73 -8.28
C ASN A 165 -2.35 -6.85 -7.64
N ASN A 166 -2.98 -6.60 -6.49
CA ASN A 166 -3.91 -7.54 -5.86
C ASN A 166 -5.16 -7.79 -6.73
N VAL A 167 -5.70 -6.75 -7.37
CA VAL A 167 -6.84 -6.88 -8.30
C VAL A 167 -6.46 -7.77 -9.47
N PHE A 168 -5.33 -7.51 -10.13
CA PHE A 168 -4.86 -8.35 -11.25
C PHE A 168 -4.61 -9.80 -10.82
N GLY A 169 -4.01 -10.01 -9.65
CA GLY A 169 -3.83 -11.34 -9.08
C GLY A 169 -5.15 -12.08 -8.87
N LEU A 170 -6.17 -11.40 -8.34
CA LEU A 170 -7.50 -11.97 -8.11
C LEU A 170 -8.24 -12.27 -9.43
N VAL A 171 -8.21 -11.34 -10.38
CA VAL A 171 -8.79 -11.53 -11.72
C VAL A 171 -8.15 -12.73 -12.43
N LYS A 172 -6.82 -12.85 -12.37
CA LYS A 172 -6.10 -14.00 -12.93
C LYS A 172 -6.49 -15.31 -12.25
N LYS A 173 -6.60 -15.32 -10.92
CA LYS A 173 -7.04 -16.50 -10.14
C LYS A 173 -8.46 -16.94 -10.50
N LEU A 174 -9.32 -16.01 -10.90
CA LEU A 174 -10.72 -16.26 -11.27
C LEU A 174 -10.91 -16.29 -12.80
N ASN A 175 -9.90 -16.78 -13.54
CA ASN A 175 -9.96 -17.02 -14.99
C ASN A 175 -10.35 -15.78 -15.82
N ASN A 176 -9.81 -14.61 -15.44
CA ASN A 176 -10.09 -13.32 -16.06
C ASN A 176 -11.56 -12.84 -15.97
N ASP A 177 -12.35 -13.41 -15.05
CA ASP A 177 -13.71 -12.97 -14.78
C ASP A 177 -13.71 -11.75 -13.83
N TRP A 178 -13.73 -10.55 -14.43
CA TRP A 178 -13.74 -9.29 -13.69
C TRP A 178 -14.97 -9.13 -12.78
N ASN A 179 -16.12 -9.67 -13.17
CA ASN A 179 -17.34 -9.57 -12.36
C ASN A 179 -17.22 -10.44 -11.11
N GLU A 180 -16.72 -11.67 -11.25
CA GLU A 180 -16.48 -12.57 -10.13
C GLU A 180 -15.40 -12.01 -9.19
N ALA A 181 -14.29 -11.49 -9.73
CA ALA A 181 -13.25 -10.86 -8.94
C ALA A 181 -13.75 -9.63 -8.17
N PHE A 182 -14.57 -8.80 -8.82
CA PHE A 182 -15.19 -7.65 -8.18
C PHE A 182 -16.14 -8.09 -7.06
N TYR A 183 -16.97 -9.13 -7.29
CA TYR A 183 -17.86 -9.70 -6.30
C TYR A 183 -17.12 -10.21 -5.05
N VAL A 184 -16.02 -10.96 -5.25
CA VAL A 184 -15.19 -11.49 -4.16
C VAL A 184 -14.53 -10.35 -3.36
N SER A 185 -13.94 -9.37 -4.05
CA SER A 185 -13.34 -8.20 -3.39
C SER A 185 -14.39 -7.39 -2.64
N LEU A 186 -15.57 -7.21 -3.23
CA LEU A 186 -16.66 -6.47 -2.60
C LEU A 186 -17.12 -7.16 -1.32
N ALA A 187 -17.34 -8.48 -1.36
CA ALA A 187 -17.67 -9.26 -0.17
C ALA A 187 -16.60 -9.11 0.91
N LYS A 188 -15.31 -9.28 0.56
CA LYS A 188 -14.19 -9.09 1.47
C LYS A 188 -14.26 -7.78 2.24
N TYR A 189 -14.50 -6.66 1.55
CA TYR A 189 -14.56 -5.36 2.22
C TYR A 189 -15.89 -5.07 2.94
N PHE A 190 -16.97 -5.81 2.66
CA PHE A 190 -18.16 -5.87 3.53
C PHE A 190 -17.86 -6.47 4.90
N GLY A 191 -16.90 -7.39 4.98
CA GLY A 191 -16.41 -7.96 6.23
C GLY A 191 -15.63 -6.99 7.12
N MET A 192 -15.37 -5.77 6.66
CA MET A 192 -14.55 -4.77 7.33
C MET A 192 -13.19 -5.36 7.73
N LYS A 193 -12.49 -4.83 8.74
CA LYS A 193 -11.17 -5.34 9.13
C LYS A 193 -11.21 -6.78 9.69
N VAL A 194 -12.22 -7.10 10.51
CA VAL A 194 -12.21 -8.31 11.35
C VAL A 194 -12.72 -9.55 10.61
N ASN A 195 -13.76 -9.39 9.77
CA ASN A 195 -14.37 -10.50 9.05
C ASN A 195 -14.06 -10.45 7.53
N ALA A 196 -13.08 -9.67 7.08
CA ALA A 196 -12.74 -9.57 5.66
C ALA A 196 -12.44 -10.94 5.02
N GLU A 197 -11.56 -11.71 5.65
CA GLU A 197 -11.18 -13.04 5.17
C GLU A 197 -12.37 -14.03 5.18
N PRO A 198 -13.18 -14.15 6.27
CA PRO A 198 -14.42 -14.93 6.23
C PRO A 198 -15.36 -14.57 5.08
N PHE A 199 -15.55 -13.29 4.78
CA PHE A 199 -16.37 -12.86 3.64
C PHE A 199 -15.76 -13.22 2.28
N GLU A 200 -14.44 -13.11 2.14
CA GLU A 200 -13.72 -13.52 0.92
C GLU A 200 -13.87 -15.02 0.67
N ILE A 201 -13.70 -15.83 1.71
CA ILE A 201 -13.89 -17.30 1.64
C ILE A 201 -15.34 -17.63 1.29
N LEU A 202 -16.31 -16.93 1.89
CA LEU A 202 -17.72 -17.10 1.56
C LEU A 202 -18.00 -16.85 0.08
N ALA A 203 -17.55 -15.72 -0.45
CA ALA A 203 -17.75 -15.36 -1.85
C ALA A 203 -17.07 -16.35 -2.81
N LEU A 204 -15.86 -16.82 -2.48
CA LEU A 204 -15.18 -17.87 -3.25
C LEU A 204 -15.93 -19.21 -3.23
N SER A 205 -16.60 -19.54 -2.12
CA SER A 205 -17.41 -20.76 -1.99
C SER A 205 -18.81 -20.65 -2.63
N LEU A 206 -19.25 -19.43 -2.96
CA LEU A 206 -20.57 -19.14 -3.49
C LEU A 206 -20.45 -18.20 -4.70
N PRO A 207 -20.12 -18.74 -5.89
CA PRO A 207 -19.87 -17.93 -7.08
C PRO A 207 -21.01 -16.95 -7.39
N GLN A 208 -20.66 -15.75 -7.86
CA GLN A 208 -21.60 -14.70 -8.21
C GLN A 208 -22.68 -15.19 -9.20
N LYS A 209 -22.32 -16.11 -10.09
CA LYS A 209 -23.24 -16.73 -11.07
C LYS A 209 -24.40 -17.48 -10.40
N ILE A 210 -24.18 -18.08 -9.22
CA ILE A 210 -25.24 -18.73 -8.44
C ILE A 210 -26.17 -17.67 -7.84
N ILE A 211 -25.62 -16.66 -7.17
CA ILE A 211 -26.40 -15.55 -6.60
C ILE A 211 -27.25 -14.87 -7.68
N SER A 212 -26.68 -14.64 -8.86
CA SER A 212 -27.33 -13.95 -9.97
C SER A 212 -28.57 -14.69 -10.51
N LYS A 213 -28.62 -16.04 -10.40
CA LYS A 213 -29.81 -16.83 -10.74
C LYS A 213 -30.99 -16.57 -9.81
N HIS A 214 -30.73 -16.00 -8.64
CA HIS A 214 -31.71 -15.69 -7.60
C HIS A 214 -31.90 -14.18 -7.41
N LYS A 215 -31.39 -13.34 -8.33
CA LYS A 215 -31.43 -11.87 -8.23
C LYS A 215 -32.81 -11.26 -7.98
N ASN A 216 -33.90 -11.95 -8.32
CA ASN A 216 -35.27 -11.47 -8.13
C ASN A 216 -35.93 -11.95 -6.82
N ASN A 217 -35.20 -12.70 -5.97
CA ASN A 217 -35.73 -13.24 -4.73
C ASN A 217 -34.73 -13.05 -3.58
N LEU A 218 -34.94 -11.99 -2.79
CA LEU A 218 -34.06 -11.66 -1.66
C LEU A 218 -33.98 -12.80 -0.62
N LEU A 219 -35.09 -13.47 -0.32
CA LEU A 219 -35.12 -14.58 0.64
C LEU A 219 -34.17 -15.71 0.22
N GLN A 220 -34.12 -16.03 -1.07
CA GLN A 220 -33.20 -17.05 -1.60
C GLN A 220 -31.73 -16.61 -1.54
N ILE A 221 -31.46 -15.33 -1.79
CA ILE A 221 -30.10 -14.78 -1.67
C ILE A 221 -29.64 -14.79 -0.20
N GLU A 222 -30.50 -14.37 0.73
CA GLU A 222 -30.24 -14.44 2.16
C GLU A 222 -30.03 -15.90 2.59
N ALA A 223 -30.87 -16.84 2.13
CA ALA A 223 -30.72 -18.26 2.44
C ALA A 223 -29.39 -18.82 1.95
N LEU A 224 -28.98 -18.48 0.71
CA LEU A 224 -27.68 -18.86 0.17
C LEU A 224 -26.53 -18.30 1.00
N LEU A 225 -26.53 -17.00 1.31
CA LEU A 225 -25.43 -16.36 2.03
C LEU A 225 -25.32 -16.84 3.48
N PHE A 226 -26.43 -16.86 4.24
CA PHE A 226 -26.42 -17.29 5.64
C PHE A 226 -26.19 -18.79 5.77
N GLY A 227 -26.80 -19.58 4.89
CA GLY A 227 -26.63 -21.03 4.88
C GLY A 227 -25.21 -21.43 4.53
N GLN A 228 -24.65 -20.82 3.48
CA GLN A 228 -23.28 -21.07 3.07
C GLN A 228 -22.27 -20.57 4.10
N ALA A 229 -22.59 -19.52 4.85
CA ALA A 229 -21.82 -19.08 6.00
C ALA A 229 -21.85 -20.06 7.21
N GLY A 230 -22.68 -21.11 7.17
CA GLY A 230 -22.86 -22.03 8.29
C GLY A 230 -23.73 -21.47 9.43
N LEU A 231 -24.35 -20.30 9.24
CA LEU A 231 -25.08 -19.57 10.28
C LEU A 231 -26.54 -20.05 10.45
N LEU A 232 -26.98 -21.02 9.65
CA LEU A 232 -28.31 -21.64 9.73
C LEU A 232 -28.28 -23.08 10.30
N GLU A 233 -27.10 -23.57 10.69
CA GLU A 233 -26.93 -24.99 11.08
C GLU A 233 -27.38 -25.29 12.52
N SER A 234 -27.58 -24.30 13.38
CA SER A 234 -28.01 -24.51 14.77
C SER A 234 -29.30 -25.36 14.82
N SER A 235 -29.34 -26.31 15.77
CA SER A 235 -30.45 -27.25 15.95
C SER A 235 -31.74 -26.54 16.38
N GLU A 236 -31.61 -25.46 17.14
CA GLU A 236 -32.73 -24.62 17.57
C GLU A 236 -32.80 -23.37 16.67
N SER A 237 -33.79 -23.35 15.76
CA SER A 237 -34.15 -22.10 15.08
C SER A 237 -34.92 -21.26 16.07
N THR A 238 -34.43 -20.05 16.37
CA THR A 238 -35.02 -19.20 17.41
C THR A 238 -36.23 -18.40 16.92
N ASN A 239 -36.48 -18.37 15.60
CA ASN A 239 -37.57 -17.63 14.97
C ASN A 239 -37.99 -18.20 13.60
N GLU A 240 -39.19 -17.82 13.15
CA GLU A 240 -39.80 -18.27 11.88
C GLU A 240 -38.99 -17.86 10.63
N TYR A 241 -38.39 -16.67 10.66
CA TYR A 241 -37.57 -16.18 9.54
C TYR A 241 -36.33 -17.07 9.33
N GLN A 242 -35.59 -17.39 10.39
CA GLN A 242 -34.45 -18.30 10.34
C GLN A 242 -34.84 -19.70 9.86
N HIS A 243 -35.98 -20.24 10.34
CA HIS A 243 -36.49 -21.53 9.89
C HIS A 243 -36.78 -21.54 8.39
N THR A 244 -37.39 -20.46 7.88
CA THR A 244 -37.69 -20.29 6.45
C THR A 244 -36.40 -20.26 5.62
N LEU A 245 -35.40 -19.48 6.04
CA LEU A 245 -34.10 -19.44 5.37
C LEU A 245 -33.41 -20.81 5.37
N LYS A 246 -33.46 -21.55 6.49
CA LYS A 246 -32.85 -22.88 6.62
C LYS A 246 -33.47 -23.87 5.64
N LYS A 247 -34.81 -23.93 5.58
CA LYS A 247 -35.55 -24.79 4.65
C LYS A 247 -35.17 -24.48 3.20
N GLU A 248 -35.14 -23.20 2.84
CA GLU A 248 -34.79 -22.76 1.48
C GLU A 248 -33.33 -23.11 1.14
N TYR A 249 -32.39 -22.84 2.06
CA TYR A 249 -30.98 -23.18 1.85
C TYR A 249 -30.76 -24.68 1.68
N LEU A 250 -31.45 -25.56 2.44
CA LEU A 250 -31.31 -27.00 2.28
C LEU A 250 -31.70 -27.47 0.87
N HIS A 251 -32.70 -26.83 0.24
CA HIS A 251 -33.04 -27.08 -1.15
C HIS A 251 -31.93 -26.59 -2.11
N LEU A 252 -31.48 -25.35 -1.94
CA LEU A 252 -30.47 -24.73 -2.81
C LEU A 252 -29.08 -25.37 -2.67
N LYS A 253 -28.70 -25.80 -1.46
CA LYS A 253 -27.48 -26.54 -1.16
C LYS A 253 -27.41 -27.83 -1.96
N LYS A 254 -28.52 -28.59 -2.03
CA LYS A 254 -28.63 -29.79 -2.86
C LYS A 254 -28.57 -29.46 -4.36
N LYS A 255 -29.31 -28.44 -4.80
CA LYS A 255 -29.38 -28.00 -6.21
C LYS A 255 -28.02 -27.61 -6.79
N TYR A 256 -27.18 -26.96 -5.99
CA TYR A 256 -25.89 -26.41 -6.44
C TYR A 256 -24.68 -27.14 -5.85
N HIS A 257 -24.88 -28.29 -5.17
CA HIS A 257 -23.81 -29.07 -4.54
C HIS A 257 -22.91 -28.24 -3.61
N LEU A 258 -23.52 -27.41 -2.78
CA LEU A 258 -22.80 -26.48 -1.91
C LEU A 258 -22.34 -27.16 -0.62
N HIS A 259 -21.18 -26.73 -0.12
CA HIS A 259 -20.62 -27.13 1.16
C HIS A 259 -20.50 -25.90 2.05
N SER A 260 -21.30 -25.84 3.11
CA SER A 260 -21.31 -24.74 4.07
C SER A 260 -19.97 -24.60 4.79
N LEU A 261 -19.63 -23.37 5.13
CA LEU A 261 -18.44 -23.03 5.89
C LEU A 261 -18.63 -23.33 7.38
N PRO A 262 -17.55 -23.62 8.12
CA PRO A 262 -17.63 -23.76 9.57
C PRO A 262 -18.04 -22.44 10.24
N PRO A 263 -19.05 -22.42 11.13
CA PRO A 263 -19.53 -21.17 11.74
C PRO A 263 -18.47 -20.45 12.60
N GLY A 264 -17.47 -21.16 13.12
CA GLY A 264 -16.42 -20.61 13.99
C GLY A 264 -15.44 -19.62 13.32
N ILE A 265 -15.47 -19.50 12.00
CA ILE A 265 -14.67 -18.49 11.27
C ILE A 265 -15.18 -17.07 11.52
N TRP A 266 -16.48 -16.92 11.78
CA TRP A 266 -17.13 -15.62 11.98
C TRP A 266 -16.85 -15.08 13.38
N LYS A 267 -16.38 -13.82 13.45
CA LYS A 267 -16.02 -13.16 14.71
C LYS A 267 -17.09 -12.13 15.09
N PHE A 268 -17.61 -12.26 16.31
CA PHE A 268 -18.58 -11.33 16.92
C PHE A 268 -18.00 -10.56 18.12
N ALA A 269 -16.92 -11.06 18.72
CA ALA A 269 -16.29 -10.43 19.87
C ALA A 269 -15.54 -9.14 19.48
N ARG A 270 -15.62 -8.13 20.36
CA ARG A 270 -14.89 -6.84 20.23
C ARG A 270 -15.18 -6.06 18.95
N ILE A 271 -16.36 -6.28 18.34
CA ILE A 271 -16.87 -5.50 17.22
C ILE A 271 -18.20 -4.83 17.62
N ARG A 272 -18.50 -3.68 17.01
CA ARG A 272 -19.78 -2.99 17.24
C ARG A 272 -20.92 -3.78 16.59
N PRO A 273 -22.15 -3.78 17.14
CA PRO A 273 -23.29 -4.52 16.57
C PRO A 273 -23.55 -4.23 15.08
N ASN A 274 -23.43 -2.97 14.65
CA ASN A 274 -23.56 -2.57 13.24
C ASN A 274 -22.50 -3.17 12.29
N SER A 275 -21.43 -3.76 12.84
CA SER A 275 -20.36 -4.43 12.10
C SER A 275 -20.40 -5.95 12.25
N PHE A 276 -21.43 -6.50 12.91
CA PHE A 276 -21.60 -7.94 13.02
C PHE A 276 -21.74 -8.57 11.63
N PRO A 277 -21.13 -9.75 11.41
CA PRO A 277 -21.15 -10.40 10.11
C PRO A 277 -22.56 -10.73 9.65
N THR A 278 -23.48 -11.07 10.56
CA THR A 278 -24.89 -11.32 10.25
C THR A 278 -25.57 -10.12 9.60
N LEU A 279 -25.42 -8.92 10.18
CA LEU A 279 -25.98 -7.71 9.59
C LEU A 279 -25.28 -7.36 8.27
N LYS A 280 -23.95 -7.54 8.19
CA LYS A 280 -23.20 -7.29 6.95
C LYS A 280 -23.58 -8.24 5.81
N LEU A 281 -23.89 -9.51 6.11
CA LEU A 281 -24.41 -10.48 5.15
C LEU A 281 -25.81 -10.07 4.66
N ALA A 282 -26.70 -9.63 5.55
CA ALA A 282 -27.99 -9.11 5.15
C ALA A 282 -27.87 -7.88 4.23
N GLN A 283 -26.99 -6.94 4.57
CA GLN A 283 -26.72 -5.76 3.74
C GLN A 283 -26.16 -6.16 2.38
N PHE A 284 -25.24 -7.12 2.35
CA PHE A 284 -24.66 -7.65 1.12
C PHE A 284 -25.69 -8.38 0.26
N ALA A 285 -26.61 -9.12 0.88
CA ALA A 285 -27.72 -9.80 0.20
C ALA A 285 -28.62 -8.81 -0.54
N VAL A 286 -29.00 -7.71 0.11
CA VAL A 286 -29.79 -6.66 -0.54
C VAL A 286 -29.01 -6.00 -1.67
N LEU A 287 -27.71 -5.73 -1.49
CA LEU A 287 -26.90 -5.18 -2.58
C LEU A 287 -26.89 -6.09 -3.81
N CYS A 288 -26.70 -7.39 -3.61
CA CYS A 288 -26.75 -8.38 -4.69
C CYS A 288 -28.14 -8.50 -5.33
N HIS A 289 -29.20 -8.31 -4.55
CA HIS A 289 -30.59 -8.30 -5.02
C HIS A 289 -30.91 -7.07 -5.88
N THR A 290 -30.53 -5.88 -5.40
CA THR A 290 -30.89 -4.60 -6.04
C THR A 290 -30.03 -4.30 -7.28
N HIS A 291 -28.78 -4.77 -7.30
CA HIS A 291 -27.83 -4.40 -8.36
C HIS A 291 -27.19 -5.61 -9.02
N SER A 292 -27.80 -6.07 -10.12
CA SER A 292 -27.11 -6.94 -11.07
C SER A 292 -26.04 -6.15 -11.84
N LEU A 293 -24.92 -6.81 -12.16
CA LEU A 293 -23.83 -6.25 -12.96
C LEU A 293 -23.26 -4.93 -12.39
N LEU A 294 -23.10 -4.87 -11.06
CA LEU A 294 -22.64 -3.67 -10.35
C LEU A 294 -21.30 -3.14 -10.89
N PHE A 295 -20.39 -4.02 -11.33
CA PHE A 295 -19.11 -3.60 -11.90
C PHE A 295 -19.27 -2.79 -13.20
N SER A 296 -20.15 -3.19 -14.11
CA SER A 296 -20.46 -2.43 -15.33
C SER A 296 -20.99 -1.04 -14.99
N LYS A 297 -21.91 -0.94 -14.02
CA LYS A 297 -22.46 0.35 -13.55
C LYS A 297 -21.38 1.27 -12.99
N ILE A 298 -20.38 0.72 -12.30
CA ILE A 298 -19.25 1.48 -11.76
C ILE A 298 -18.38 2.06 -12.89
N ILE A 299 -18.18 1.31 -13.97
CA ILE A 299 -17.40 1.77 -15.12
C ILE A 299 -18.13 2.92 -15.84
N GLU A 300 -19.45 2.81 -15.98
CA GLU A 300 -20.30 3.77 -16.72
C GLU A 300 -20.64 5.03 -15.93
N GLU A 301 -20.65 4.98 -14.60
CA GLU A 301 -20.96 6.13 -13.75
C GLU A 301 -19.81 7.14 -13.74
N GLU A 302 -20.15 8.43 -13.82
CA GLU A 302 -19.19 9.53 -13.84
C GLU A 302 -19.15 10.27 -12.50
N ASN A 303 -20.22 10.15 -11.68
CA ASN A 303 -20.33 10.85 -10.42
C ASN A 303 -20.15 9.91 -9.22
N ALA A 304 -19.06 10.09 -8.46
CA ALA A 304 -18.77 9.29 -7.26
C ALA A 304 -19.90 9.33 -6.22
N SER A 305 -20.53 10.49 -6.01
CA SER A 305 -21.62 10.65 -5.03
C SER A 305 -22.88 9.89 -5.45
N GLN A 306 -23.22 9.87 -6.74
CA GLN A 306 -24.32 9.04 -7.25
C GLN A 306 -24.01 7.56 -7.11
N LEU A 307 -22.76 7.15 -7.40
CA LEU A 307 -22.34 5.77 -7.23
C LEU A 307 -22.42 5.33 -5.76
N GLN A 308 -22.05 6.19 -4.81
CA GLN A 308 -22.15 5.90 -3.38
C GLN A 308 -23.60 5.60 -2.95
N LYS A 309 -24.60 6.22 -3.60
CA LYS A 309 -26.01 5.93 -3.31
C LYS A 309 -26.43 4.51 -3.69
N LEU A 310 -25.75 3.86 -4.64
CA LEU A 310 -25.99 2.44 -4.95
C LEU A 310 -25.68 1.52 -3.76
N PHE A 311 -24.81 1.96 -2.85
CA PHE A 311 -24.49 1.21 -1.62
C PHE A 311 -25.43 1.56 -0.46
N ASN A 312 -26.33 2.54 -0.62
CA ASN A 312 -27.35 2.86 0.37
C ASN A 312 -28.55 1.90 0.26
N VAL A 313 -28.29 0.64 0.60
CA VAL A 313 -29.32 -0.41 0.65
C VAL A 313 -29.84 -0.59 2.07
N SER A 314 -31.15 -0.80 2.22
CA SER A 314 -31.79 -1.10 3.50
C SER A 314 -32.08 -2.60 3.59
N THR A 315 -31.74 -3.23 4.70
CA THR A 315 -31.99 -4.66 4.93
C THR A 315 -33.47 -5.02 4.97
N SER A 316 -33.77 -6.32 4.93
CA SER A 316 -35.13 -6.85 5.14
C SER A 316 -35.65 -6.49 6.55
N GLU A 317 -36.98 -6.50 6.71
CA GLU A 317 -37.67 -6.07 7.94
C GLU A 317 -37.16 -6.76 9.21
N PHE A 318 -36.77 -8.04 9.10
CA PHE A 318 -36.17 -8.77 10.22
C PHE A 318 -34.91 -8.06 10.72
N TRP A 319 -33.97 -7.77 9.82
CA TRP A 319 -32.67 -7.20 10.15
C TRP A 319 -32.72 -5.73 10.55
N LYS A 320 -33.80 -4.99 10.25
CA LYS A 320 -34.02 -3.63 10.81
C LYS A 320 -34.18 -3.64 12.35
N LYS A 321 -34.56 -4.79 12.90
CA LYS A 321 -34.82 -5.00 14.32
C LYS A 321 -33.84 -5.96 14.98
N HIS A 322 -32.84 -6.48 14.24
CA HIS A 322 -31.95 -7.55 14.73
C HIS A 322 -30.50 -7.30 14.34
N TYR A 323 -29.57 -7.65 15.24
CA TYR A 323 -28.14 -7.74 14.92
C TYR A 323 -27.68 -9.19 14.75
N THR A 324 -28.35 -10.12 15.40
CA THR A 324 -28.17 -11.58 15.29
C THR A 324 -29.55 -12.23 15.16
N PHE A 325 -29.63 -13.53 14.87
CA PHE A 325 -30.91 -14.24 14.83
C PHE A 325 -31.60 -14.35 16.20
N GLU A 326 -30.90 -14.12 17.30
CA GLU A 326 -31.40 -14.38 18.66
C GLU A 326 -31.94 -13.13 19.36
N LYS A 327 -31.28 -11.98 19.18
CA LYS A 327 -31.55 -10.78 20.00
C LYS A 327 -32.11 -9.62 19.18
N GLN A 328 -33.29 -9.17 19.57
CA GLN A 328 -33.92 -7.95 19.05
C GLN A 328 -33.16 -6.70 19.54
N SER A 329 -33.09 -5.67 18.72
CA SER A 329 -32.51 -4.36 19.03
C SER A 329 -33.55 -3.24 18.96
N GLU A 330 -33.33 -2.16 19.70
CA GLU A 330 -34.29 -1.05 19.86
C GLU A 330 -34.52 -0.24 18.57
N ARG A 331 -33.65 -0.36 17.57
CA ARG A 331 -33.79 -0.02 16.14
C ARG A 331 -32.39 0.05 15.55
N ASN A 332 -32.20 -0.51 14.36
CA ASN A 332 -31.04 -0.19 13.53
C ASN A 332 -31.54 0.37 12.18
N THR A 333 -30.70 1.12 11.46
CA THR A 333 -31.10 1.71 10.18
C THR A 333 -31.19 0.67 9.05
N GLY A 334 -30.69 -0.55 9.29
CA GLY A 334 -30.51 -1.58 8.29
C GLY A 334 -29.49 -1.24 7.20
N SER A 335 -29.00 0.00 7.12
CA SER A 335 -28.17 0.49 6.02
C SER A 335 -26.68 0.53 6.32
N LEU A 336 -25.88 0.56 5.27
CA LEU A 336 -24.45 0.83 5.38
C LEU A 336 -24.24 2.28 5.85
N GLY A 337 -23.43 2.45 6.89
CA GLY A 337 -22.95 3.78 7.28
C GLY A 337 -21.99 4.34 6.24
N VAL A 338 -21.91 5.67 6.14
CA VAL A 338 -21.03 6.39 5.20
C VAL A 338 -19.60 5.88 5.25
N SER A 339 -19.04 5.65 6.45
CA SER A 339 -17.69 5.13 6.60
C SER A 339 -17.49 3.71 6.03
N SER A 340 -18.52 2.85 6.09
CA SER A 340 -18.46 1.52 5.45
C SER A 340 -18.45 1.63 3.93
N VAL A 341 -19.25 2.55 3.38
CA VAL A 341 -19.27 2.82 1.93
C VAL A 341 -17.90 3.35 1.47
N GLN A 342 -17.32 4.31 2.19
CA GLN A 342 -15.99 4.84 1.88
C GLN A 342 -14.90 3.75 1.90
N ILE A 343 -14.93 2.84 2.89
CA ILE A 343 -14.01 1.70 2.94
C ILE A 343 -14.16 0.82 1.68
N ILE A 344 -15.39 0.54 1.24
CA ILE A 344 -15.65 -0.24 0.03
C ILE A 344 -15.11 0.51 -1.20
N PHE A 345 -15.30 1.83 -1.28
CA PHE A 345 -14.79 2.64 -2.39
C PHE A 345 -13.27 2.59 -2.49
N ILE A 346 -12.59 2.93 -1.40
CA ILE A 346 -11.13 3.04 -1.32
C ILE A 346 -10.43 1.70 -1.56
N ASN A 347 -11.08 0.59 -1.23
CA ASN A 347 -10.46 -0.73 -1.27
C ASN A 347 -10.97 -1.66 -2.37
N THR A 348 -12.13 -1.38 -2.96
CA THR A 348 -12.69 -2.19 -4.05
C THR A 348 -12.96 -1.34 -5.28
N VAL A 349 -13.82 -0.31 -5.19
CA VAL A 349 -14.27 0.45 -6.37
C VAL A 349 -13.10 1.12 -7.08
N ILE A 350 -12.31 1.93 -6.38
CA ILE A 350 -11.20 2.71 -6.95
C ILE A 350 -10.11 1.79 -7.51
N PRO A 351 -9.59 0.78 -6.77
CA PRO A 351 -8.59 -0.13 -7.31
C PRO A 351 -9.07 -0.91 -8.54
N PHE A 352 -10.32 -1.38 -8.56
CA PHE A 352 -10.87 -2.09 -9.72
C PHE A 352 -11.07 -1.18 -10.92
N LEU A 353 -11.59 0.03 -10.72
CA LEU A 353 -11.77 1.00 -11.79
C LEU A 353 -10.42 1.33 -12.43
N PHE A 354 -9.42 1.67 -11.61
CA PHE A 354 -8.07 1.96 -12.08
C PHE A 354 -7.45 0.75 -12.81
N ALA A 355 -7.48 -0.45 -12.21
CA ALA A 355 -6.93 -1.66 -12.81
C ALA A 355 -7.60 -2.00 -14.14
N TYR A 356 -8.92 -1.78 -14.26
CA TYR A 356 -9.66 -2.00 -15.49
C TYR A 356 -9.31 -0.97 -16.57
N GLY A 357 -9.16 0.31 -16.18
CA GLY A 357 -8.65 1.36 -17.07
C GLY A 357 -7.29 0.98 -17.66
N ARG A 358 -6.36 0.54 -16.80
CA ARG A 358 -5.03 0.06 -17.22
C ARG A 358 -5.10 -1.17 -18.13
N TYR A 359 -5.94 -2.15 -17.80
CA TYR A 359 -6.16 -3.34 -18.63
C TYR A 359 -6.70 -2.99 -20.03
N LYS A 360 -7.56 -1.98 -20.11
CA LYS A 360 -8.15 -1.50 -21.38
C LYS A 360 -7.33 -0.41 -22.06
N ASN A 361 -6.18 -0.03 -21.50
CA ASN A 361 -5.37 1.10 -21.95
C ASN A 361 -6.20 2.40 -22.08
N ASN A 362 -7.12 2.63 -21.13
CA ASN A 362 -8.02 3.78 -21.10
C ASN A 362 -7.65 4.71 -19.93
N LYS A 363 -6.90 5.78 -20.25
CA LYS A 363 -6.43 6.77 -19.27
C LYS A 363 -7.55 7.54 -18.59
N SER A 364 -8.67 7.79 -19.28
CA SER A 364 -9.81 8.52 -18.69
C SER A 364 -10.41 7.75 -17.50
N ILE A 365 -10.41 6.41 -17.56
CA ILE A 365 -10.86 5.57 -16.44
C ILE A 365 -9.84 5.59 -15.29
N GLU A 366 -8.53 5.58 -15.59
CA GLU A 366 -7.47 5.71 -14.57
C GLU A 366 -7.57 7.06 -13.85
N GLU A 367 -7.70 8.15 -14.59
CA GLU A 367 -7.88 9.51 -14.06
C GLU A 367 -9.15 9.63 -13.23
N LYS A 368 -10.28 9.08 -13.69
CA LYS A 368 -11.54 9.03 -12.93
C LYS A 368 -11.36 8.38 -11.57
N ALA A 369 -10.63 7.26 -11.49
CA ALA A 369 -10.37 6.57 -10.24
C ALA A 369 -9.53 7.41 -9.26
N LEU A 370 -8.56 8.20 -9.76
CA LEU A 370 -7.76 9.12 -8.96
C LEU A 370 -8.59 10.29 -8.45
N THR A 371 -9.36 10.94 -9.33
CA THR A 371 -10.26 12.04 -8.96
C THR A 371 -11.24 11.60 -7.88
N TRP A 372 -11.86 10.42 -8.03
CA TRP A 372 -12.76 9.88 -7.01
C TRP A 372 -12.07 9.61 -5.67
N LEU A 373 -10.78 9.25 -5.67
CA LEU A 373 -10.03 9.06 -4.42
C LEU A 373 -9.78 10.41 -3.71
N GLU A 374 -9.57 11.48 -4.47
CA GLU A 374 -9.39 12.84 -3.96
C GLU A 374 -10.71 13.47 -3.47
N GLU A 375 -11.85 13.10 -4.05
CA GLU A 375 -13.18 13.59 -3.63
C GLU A 375 -13.72 12.93 -2.34
N ILE A 376 -13.19 11.76 -1.94
CA ILE A 376 -13.64 11.08 -0.73
C ILE A 376 -13.01 11.72 0.50
N ASN A 377 -13.82 11.98 1.53
CA ASN A 377 -13.32 12.52 2.81
C ASN A 377 -12.24 11.62 3.44
N PRO A 378 -11.28 12.21 4.18
CA PRO A 378 -10.26 11.48 4.93
C PRO A 378 -10.81 10.34 5.80
N GLU A 379 -10.17 9.18 5.73
CA GLU A 379 -10.48 8.06 6.60
C GLU A 379 -10.18 8.35 8.07
N LYS A 380 -11.04 7.86 8.98
CA LYS A 380 -10.81 7.95 10.43
C LYS A 380 -10.34 6.62 10.98
N ASN A 381 -9.05 6.52 11.29
CA ASN A 381 -8.46 5.36 11.95
C ASN A 381 -7.30 5.77 12.87
N SER A 382 -6.80 4.84 13.67
CA SER A 382 -5.76 5.11 14.68
C SER A 382 -4.43 5.60 14.13
N ILE A 383 -4.08 5.28 12.87
CA ILE A 383 -2.87 5.79 12.21
C ILE A 383 -3.10 7.26 11.83
N ILE A 384 -4.26 7.55 11.23
CA ILE A 384 -4.61 8.90 10.79
C ILE A 384 -4.74 9.88 11.95
N ILE A 385 -5.40 9.47 13.04
CA ILE A 385 -5.50 10.29 14.26
C ILE A 385 -4.12 10.71 14.78
N LYS A 386 -3.13 9.80 14.72
CA LYS A 386 -1.76 10.13 15.13
C LYS A 386 -1.05 11.06 14.14
N TRP A 387 -1.32 10.94 12.84
CA TRP A 387 -0.80 11.90 11.85
C TRP A 387 -1.35 13.30 12.03
N GLU A 388 -2.65 13.44 12.37
CA GLU A 388 -3.24 14.73 12.71
C GLU A 388 -2.53 15.36 13.92
N THR A 389 -2.16 14.56 14.93
CA THR A 389 -1.38 15.06 16.09
C THR A 389 0.04 15.50 15.73
N GLU A 390 0.60 15.04 14.61
CA GLU A 390 1.89 15.49 14.08
C GLU A 390 1.76 16.76 13.22
N GLY A 391 0.56 17.32 13.10
CA GLY A 391 0.29 18.59 12.42
C GLY A 391 0.07 18.48 10.91
N ILE A 392 -0.11 17.27 10.38
CA ILE A 392 -0.45 17.08 8.96
C ILE A 392 -1.93 17.37 8.73
N LYS A 393 -2.22 18.25 7.76
CA LYS A 393 -3.58 18.52 7.29
C LYS A 393 -4.01 17.47 6.26
N LEU A 394 -5.27 17.06 6.35
CA LEU A 394 -5.85 16.03 5.50
C LEU A 394 -7.05 16.63 4.77
N GLU A 395 -7.09 16.47 3.46
CA GLU A 395 -8.15 16.98 2.60
C GLU A 395 -8.95 15.85 1.99
N SER A 396 -8.32 14.71 1.73
CA SER A 396 -8.94 13.58 1.02
C SER A 396 -8.55 12.19 1.55
N ALA A 397 -9.22 11.16 1.02
CA ALA A 397 -8.83 9.78 1.21
C ALA A 397 -7.47 9.48 0.57
N ALA A 398 -7.09 10.18 -0.51
CA ALA A 398 -5.76 10.07 -1.10
C ALA A 398 -4.65 10.38 -0.08
N ASP A 399 -4.81 11.44 0.73
CA ASP A 399 -3.88 11.79 1.80
C ASP A 399 -3.79 10.68 2.85
N THR A 400 -4.95 10.16 3.27
CA THR A 400 -4.97 9.09 4.27
C THR A 400 -4.35 7.80 3.75
N GLN A 401 -4.55 7.47 2.49
CA GLN A 401 -3.90 6.33 1.84
C GLN A 401 -2.37 6.55 1.77
N ALA A 402 -1.91 7.73 1.37
CA ALA A 402 -0.50 8.09 1.36
C ALA A 402 0.16 7.98 2.74
N LEU A 403 -0.51 8.47 3.78
CA LEU A 403 0.02 8.45 5.15
C LEU A 403 0.04 7.06 5.78
N ILE A 404 -0.90 6.20 5.42
CA ILE A 404 -0.86 4.78 5.80
C ILE A 404 0.35 4.11 5.12
N GLN A 405 0.60 4.40 3.84
CA GLN A 405 1.79 3.91 3.13
C GLN A 405 3.07 4.42 3.76
N LEU A 406 3.17 5.72 4.03
CA LEU A 406 4.31 6.36 4.67
C LEU A 406 4.62 5.70 6.02
N LYS A 407 3.59 5.49 6.84
CA LYS A 407 3.77 4.87 8.15
C LYS A 407 4.27 3.43 8.03
N ASN A 408 3.60 2.63 7.21
CA ASN A 408 3.81 1.19 7.17
C ASN A 408 5.07 0.80 6.41
N GLU A 409 5.39 1.45 5.30
CA GLU A 409 6.48 1.05 4.39
C GLU A 409 7.77 1.85 4.57
N TYR A 410 7.72 3.01 5.24
CA TYR A 410 8.88 3.87 5.45
C TYR A 410 9.17 4.11 6.93
N CYS A 411 8.25 4.73 7.68
CA CYS A 411 8.53 5.16 9.05
C CYS A 411 8.80 3.99 10.01
N ASN A 412 8.06 2.89 9.91
CA ASN A 412 8.27 1.69 10.74
C ASN A 412 9.65 1.06 10.53
N TYR A 413 10.23 1.24 9.34
CA TYR A 413 11.51 0.66 8.94
C TYR A 413 12.64 1.70 8.89
N PHE A 414 12.41 2.91 9.41
CA PHE A 414 13.41 3.99 9.46
C PHE A 414 14.03 4.35 8.09
N LYS A 415 13.27 4.19 6.99
CA LYS A 415 13.72 4.52 5.62
C LYS A 415 13.71 6.02 5.32
N CYS A 416 14.19 6.84 6.25
CA CYS A 416 14.15 8.31 6.15
C CYS A 416 14.96 8.83 4.95
N ILE A 417 16.04 8.17 4.57
CA ILE A 417 16.86 8.53 3.40
C ILE A 417 16.16 8.22 2.07
N ASN A 418 15.15 7.34 2.06
CA ASN A 418 14.32 7.05 0.88
C ASN A 418 12.99 7.82 0.91
N CYS A 419 12.75 8.62 1.95
CA CYS A 419 11.52 9.36 2.15
C CYS A 419 11.71 10.82 1.74
N GLY A 420 10.83 11.38 0.91
CA GLY A 420 10.91 12.79 0.49
C GLY A 420 10.93 13.78 1.66
N ILE A 421 10.16 13.49 2.71
CA ILE A 421 10.16 14.28 3.97
C ILE A 421 11.51 14.16 4.68
N GLY A 422 12.07 12.95 4.76
CA GLY A 422 13.36 12.73 5.40
C GLY A 422 14.52 13.36 4.63
N LEU A 423 14.46 13.35 3.30
CA LEU A 423 15.39 14.06 2.43
C LEU A 423 15.42 15.56 2.73
N GLU A 424 14.26 16.22 2.81
CA GLU A 424 14.20 17.66 3.10
C GLU A 424 14.70 18.00 4.51
N LEU A 425 14.56 17.10 5.49
CA LEU A 425 15.15 17.30 6.83
C LEU A 425 16.66 17.15 6.85
N LEU A 426 17.21 16.32 5.95
CA LEU A 426 18.64 16.02 5.84
C LEU A 426 19.39 16.96 4.90
N LYS A 427 18.69 17.73 4.07
CA LYS A 427 19.25 18.93 3.45
C LYS A 427 19.46 20.02 4.52
#